data_AF-A0A4S2PSF8-F1
#
_entry.id   AF-A0A4S2PSF8-F1
#
_cell.length_a   1.000
_cell.length_b   1.000
_cell.length_c   1.000
_cell.angle_alpha   90.00
_cell.angle_beta   90.00
_cell.angle_gamma   90.00
#
_symmetry.space_group_name_H-M   'P 1'
#
loop_
_entity.id
_entity.type
_entity.pdbx_description
1 polymer ?
#
loop_
_entity_poly.entity_id
_entity_poly.type
_entity_poly.pdbx_seq_one_letter_code
_entity_poly.pdbx_strand_id
1 'polypeptide(L)'
;MNKYEALGRYIEAEEEFNILRKERELLIEQIDSTFLKLKNLNYTRSEPIQGINDITERTEILLPKLKETNEKVRLKAEQMNQYADLCNKPKIDIK
;
A
#
# COMPACT_ATOMS: atom_id res chain seq x y z
N MET A 1 1.74 29.14 -11.17
CA MET A 1 1.98 28.63 -9.81
C MET A 1 3.30 29.22 -9.34
N ASN A 2 3.31 29.90 -8.20
CA ASN A 2 4.56 30.44 -7.65
C ASN A 2 5.32 29.33 -6.89
N LYS A 3 6.61 29.53 -6.63
CA LYS A 3 7.47 28.52 -5.99
C LYS A 3 7.01 28.13 -4.57
N TYR A 4 6.44 29.07 -3.82
CA TYR A 4 5.94 28.81 -2.46
C TYR A 4 4.65 27.98 -2.47
N GLU A 5 3.74 28.25 -3.40
CA GLU A 5 2.53 27.44 -3.63
C GLU A 5 2.89 26.01 -4.04
N ALA A 6 3.83 25.85 -4.97
CA ALA A 6 4.31 24.54 -5.40
C ALA A 6 4.95 23.77 -4.25
N LEU A 7 5.67 24.46 -3.35
CA LEU A 7 6.27 23.85 -2.17
C LEU A 7 5.22 23.39 -1.16
N GLY A 8 4.18 24.21 -0.93
CA GLY A 8 3.04 23.81 -0.08
C GLY A 8 2.34 22.56 -0.61
N ARG A 9 2.03 22.54 -1.92
CA ARG A 9 1.43 21.35 -2.57
C ARG A 9 2.32 20.12 -2.54
N TYR A 10 3.64 20.31 -2.67
CA TYR A 10 4.59 19.21 -2.54
C TYR A 10 4.56 18.62 -1.12
N ILE A 11 4.55 19.45 -0.07
CA ILE A 11 4.52 18.99 1.32
C ILE A 11 3.21 18.26 1.63
N GLU A 12 2.07 18.81 1.22
CA GLU A 12 0.76 18.15 1.35
C GLU A 12 0.76 16.76 0.69
N ALA A 13 1.27 16.67 -0.54
CA ALA A 13 1.36 15.41 -1.27
C ALA A 13 2.36 14.43 -0.63
N GLU A 14 3.46 14.92 -0.05
CA GLU A 14 4.45 14.12 0.68
C GLU A 14 3.87 13.49 1.95
N GLU A 15 3.09 14.25 2.71
CA GLU A 15 2.41 13.76 3.92
C GLU A 15 1.39 12.67 3.57
N GLU A 16 0.54 12.92 2.58
CA GLU A 16 -0.44 11.93 2.10
C GLU A 16 0.22 10.67 1.53
N PHE A 17 1.30 10.84 0.77
CA PHE A 17 2.08 9.72 0.24
C PHE A 17 2.65 8.85 1.37
N ASN A 18 3.21 9.47 2.42
CA ASN A 18 3.76 8.75 3.57
C ASN A 18 2.69 7.98 4.35
N ILE A 19 1.47 8.53 4.47
CA ILE A 19 0.33 7.85 5.10
C ILE A 19 -0.05 6.62 4.27
N LEU A 20 -0.28 6.79 2.97
CA LEU A 20 -0.66 5.70 2.06
C LEU A 20 0.42 4.61 1.98
N ARG A 21 1.69 5.00 2.04
CA ARG A 21 2.81 4.05 2.07
C ARG A 21 2.79 3.19 3.33
N LYS A 22 2.56 3.78 4.50
CA LYS A 22 2.42 3.01 5.76
C LYS A 22 1.22 2.08 5.71
N GLU A 23 0.10 2.53 5.16
CA GLU A 23 -1.09 1.69 4.98
C GLU A 23 -0.79 0.49 4.05
N ARG A 24 -0.09 0.72 2.95
CA ARG A 24 0.38 -0.34 2.04
C ARG A 24 1.27 -1.35 2.77
N GLU A 25 2.24 -0.88 3.54
CA GLU A 25 3.16 -1.74 4.30
C GLU A 25 2.38 -2.64 5.29
N LEU A 26 1.40 -2.08 6.01
CA LEU A 26 0.53 -2.85 6.91
C LEU A 26 -0.33 -3.88 6.16
N LEU A 27 -0.86 -3.54 4.98
CA LEU A 27 -1.63 -4.48 4.16
C LEU A 27 -0.75 -5.66 3.69
N ILE A 28 0.49 -5.39 3.30
CA ILE A 28 1.45 -6.44 2.92
C ILE A 28 1.72 -7.37 4.11
N GLU A 29 1.98 -6.82 5.30
CA GLU A 29 2.19 -7.63 6.51
C GLU A 29 0.98 -8.51 6.86
N GLN A 30 -0.24 -7.99 6.70
CA GLN A 30 -1.47 -8.75 6.90
C GLN A 30 -1.64 -9.89 5.89
N ILE A 31 -1.28 -9.65 4.63
CA ILE A 31 -1.30 -10.65 3.57
C ILE A 31 -0.26 -11.73 3.83
N ASP A 32 0.97 -11.36 4.17
CA ASP A 32 2.05 -12.29 4.52
C ASP A 32 1.68 -13.17 5.72
N SER A 33 1.08 -12.57 6.76
CA SER A 33 0.56 -13.30 7.92
C SER A 33 -0.54 -14.29 7.52
N THR A 34 -1.42 -13.92 6.59
CA THR A 34 -2.49 -14.77 6.07
C THR A 34 -1.92 -15.96 5.29
N PHE A 35 -0.92 -15.73 4.42
CA PHE A 35 -0.22 -16.81 3.73
C PHE A 35 0.61 -17.69 4.65
N LEU A 36 1.20 -17.13 5.71
CA LEU A 36 1.91 -17.93 6.72
C LEU A 36 0.96 -18.86 7.47
N LYS A 37 -0.26 -18.41 7.79
CA LYS A 37 -1.31 -19.28 8.36
C LYS A 37 -1.68 -20.41 7.41
N LEU A 38 -1.77 -20.13 6.10
CA LEU A 38 -2.03 -21.15 5.08
C LEU A 38 -0.90 -22.19 5.03
N LYS A 39 0.36 -21.73 5.04
CA LYS A 39 1.53 -22.59 5.04
C LYS A 39 1.60 -23.49 6.28
N ASN A 40 1.19 -22.95 7.43
CA ASN A 40 1.18 -23.66 8.71
C ASN A 40 -0.10 -24.47 8.93
N LEU A 41 -1.02 -24.50 7.96
CA LEU A 41 -2.27 -25.21 8.07
C LEU A 41 -1.98 -26.71 7.99
N ASN A 42 -2.01 -27.36 9.15
CA ASN A 42 -1.64 -28.76 9.28
C ASN A 42 -2.84 -29.64 8.90
N TYR A 43 -2.72 -30.39 7.81
CA TYR A 43 -3.79 -31.23 7.23
C TYR A 43 -4.25 -32.40 8.14
N THR A 44 -3.63 -32.58 9.30
CA THR A 44 -3.96 -33.59 10.32
C THR A 44 -5.00 -33.12 11.35
N ARG A 45 -5.39 -31.84 11.37
CA ARG A 45 -6.51 -31.35 12.21
C ARG A 45 -7.85 -31.61 11.54
N SER A 46 -8.92 -31.68 12.34
CA SER A 46 -10.27 -32.12 11.93
C SER A 46 -11.00 -31.19 10.95
N GLU A 47 -10.56 -29.95 10.73
CA GLU A 47 -11.28 -28.97 9.91
C GLU A 47 -10.36 -28.13 8.99
N PRO A 48 -9.55 -28.76 8.12
CA PRO A 48 -8.65 -28.04 7.23
C PRO A 48 -9.42 -27.19 6.20
N ILE A 49 -10.64 -27.60 5.84
CA ILE A 49 -11.52 -26.88 4.91
C ILE A 49 -11.94 -25.52 5.48
N GLN A 50 -12.31 -25.46 6.77
CA GLN A 50 -12.73 -24.21 7.40
C GLN A 50 -11.57 -23.21 7.46
N GLY A 51 -10.38 -23.67 7.85
CA GLY A 51 -9.20 -22.81 7.87
C GLY A 51 -8.79 -22.30 6.48
N ILE A 52 -8.96 -23.09 5.42
CA ILE A 52 -8.73 -22.65 4.04
C ILE A 52 -9.77 -21.59 3.62
N ASN A 53 -11.04 -21.78 3.97
CA ASN A 53 -12.10 -20.81 3.66
C ASN A 53 -11.87 -19.46 4.34
N ASP A 54 -11.55 -19.46 5.64
CA ASP A 54 -11.26 -18.24 6.41
C ASP A 54 -10.08 -17.44 5.80
N ILE A 55 -9.04 -18.16 5.35
CA ILE A 55 -7.87 -17.56 4.70
C ILE A 55 -8.26 -16.99 3.34
N THR A 56 -9.08 -17.72 2.58
CA THR A 56 -9.53 -17.31 1.24
C THR A 56 -10.35 -16.03 1.32
N GLU A 57 -11.35 -15.97 2.21
CA GLU A 57 -12.17 -14.77 2.43
C GLU A 57 -11.31 -13.56 2.84
N ARG A 58 -10.33 -13.76 3.73
CA ARG A 58 -9.40 -12.69 4.12
C ARG A 58 -8.57 -12.21 2.93
N THR A 59 -8.03 -13.12 2.12
CA THR A 59 -7.24 -12.78 0.94
C THR A 59 -8.08 -12.05 -0.11
N GLU A 60 -9.34 -12.45 -0.32
CA GLU A 60 -10.29 -11.78 -1.22
C GLU A 60 -10.59 -10.33 -0.81
N ILE A 61 -10.50 -10.00 0.48
CA ILE A 61 -10.67 -8.63 0.98
C ILE A 61 -9.37 -7.84 0.91
N LEU A 62 -8.24 -8.45 1.28
CA LEU A 62 -6.95 -7.77 1.41
C LEU A 62 -6.30 -7.45 0.06
N LEU A 63 -6.39 -8.34 -0.93
CA LEU A 63 -5.74 -8.13 -2.23
C LEU A 63 -6.34 -6.95 -3.01
N PRO A 64 -7.67 -6.77 -3.11
CA PRO A 64 -8.24 -5.58 -3.75
C PRO A 64 -7.85 -4.28 -3.03
N LYS A 65 -7.85 -4.29 -1.70
CA LYS A 65 -7.40 -3.13 -0.90
C LYS A 65 -5.95 -2.79 -1.19
N LEU A 66 -5.05 -3.79 -1.21
CA LEU A 66 -3.65 -3.56 -1.54
C LEU A 66 -3.49 -2.99 -2.96
N LYS A 67 -4.26 -3.50 -3.93
CA LYS A 67 -4.24 -2.97 -5.30
C LYS A 67 -4.69 -1.51 -5.36
N GLU A 68 -5.77 -1.17 -4.67
CA GLU A 68 -6.29 0.20 -4.58
C GLU A 68 -5.28 1.14 -3.90
N THR A 69 -4.72 0.73 -2.77
CA THR A 69 -3.70 1.52 -2.04
C THR A 69 -2.43 1.69 -2.88
N ASN A 70 -1.98 0.65 -3.60
CA ASN A 70 -0.85 0.79 -4.53
C ASN A 70 -1.10 1.83 -5.62
N GLU A 71 -2.31 1.85 -6.19
CA GLU A 71 -2.66 2.82 -7.22
C GLU A 71 -2.71 4.24 -6.64
N LYS A 72 -3.27 4.42 -5.43
CA LYS A 72 -3.26 5.71 -4.72
C LYS A 72 -1.83 6.19 -4.44
N VAL A 73 -0.94 5.30 -3.97
CA VAL A 73 0.48 5.60 -3.75
C VAL A 73 1.14 6.05 -5.05
N ARG A 74 0.89 5.33 -6.16
CA ARG A 74 1.45 5.67 -7.47
C ARG A 74 1.01 7.07 -7.93
N LEU A 75 -0.31 7.33 -7.91
CA LEU A 75 -0.87 8.63 -8.31
C LEU A 75 -0.33 9.77 -7.44
N LYS A 76 -0.17 9.55 -6.12
CA LYS A 76 0.38 10.56 -5.23
C LYS A 76 1.85 10.85 -5.48
N ALA A 77 2.67 9.85 -5.73
CA ALA A 77 4.07 10.08 -6.09
C ALA A 77 4.21 10.76 -7.47
N GLU A 78 3.31 10.48 -8.43
CA GLU A 78 3.26 11.25 -9.69
C GLU A 78 2.95 12.73 -9.44
N GLN A 79 1.97 13.03 -8.57
CA GLN A 79 1.66 14.41 -8.17
C GLN A 79 2.86 15.08 -7.48
N MET A 80 3.54 14.39 -6.55
CA MET A 80 4.74 14.92 -5.91
C MET A 80 5.83 15.22 -6.94
N ASN A 81 6.06 14.33 -7.90
CA ASN A 81 7.08 14.50 -8.94
C ASN A 81 6.80 15.70 -9.85
N GLN A 82 5.53 16.05 -10.10
CA GLN A 82 5.17 17.27 -10.84
C GLN A 82 5.59 18.54 -10.09
N TYR A 83 5.47 18.56 -8.76
CA TYR A 83 5.89 19.70 -7.94
C TYR A 83 7.40 19.67 -7.63
N ALA A 84 8.02 18.50 -7.65
CA ALA A 84 9.45 18.34 -7.36
C ALA A 84 10.33 19.13 -8.34
N ASP A 85 9.97 19.13 -9.63
CA ASP A 85 10.65 19.91 -10.67
C ASP A 85 10.57 21.43 -10.42
N LEU A 86 9.41 21.91 -9.95
CA LEU A 86 9.19 23.33 -9.65
C LEU A 86 9.91 23.78 -8.36
N CYS A 87 10.16 22.83 -7.45
CA CYS A 87 10.71 23.08 -6.11
C CYS A 87 12.18 22.68 -5.97
N ASN A 88 12.83 22.17 -7.02
CA ASN A 88 14.18 21.57 -6.97
C ASN A 88 14.30 20.47 -5.89
N LYS A 89 13.29 19.61 -5.78
CA LYS A 89 13.28 18.44 -4.89
C LYS A 89 13.61 17.16 -5.67
N PRO A 90 14.19 16.13 -5.03
CA PRO A 90 14.41 14.86 -5.67
C PRO A 90 13.07 14.21 -6.07
N LYS A 91 13.05 13.54 -7.22
CA LYS A 91 11.89 12.75 -7.65
C LYS A 91 11.86 11.42 -6.90
N ILE A 92 10.65 10.93 -6.66
CA ILE A 92 10.38 9.62 -6.11
C ILE A 92 10.30 8.62 -7.26
N ASP A 93 11.10 7.55 -7.15
CA ASP A 93 10.98 6.37 -8.00
C ASP A 93 9.91 5.43 -7.41
N ILE A 94 8.95 5.02 -8.23
CA ILE A 94 7.83 4.18 -7.82
C ILE A 94 8.06 2.80 -8.47
N LYS A 95 8.35 1.79 -7.65
CA LYS A 95 8.49 0.40 -8.06
C LYS A 95 7.25 -0.43 -7.71
#